data_AF-A0A0E3R734-F1
#
_entry.id   AF-A0A0E3R734-F1
#
_cell.length_a   1.000
_cell.length_b   1.000
_cell.length_c   1.000
_cell.angle_alpha   90.00
_cell.angle_beta   90.00
_cell.angle_gamma   90.00
#
_symmetry.space_group_name_H-M   'P 1'
#
loop_
_entity.id
_entity.type
_entity.pdbx_description
1 polymer ?
#
loop_
_entity_poly.entity_id
_entity_poly.type
_entity_poly.pdbx_seq_one_letter_code
_entity_poly.pdbx_strand_id
1 'polypeptide(L)'
;MKQVVIKRTLKVSDSEWNSQFEDFFKCFVFIPRLCRPYRPQTKSKIKNKVGYVKRDFFLGRRFTSLEGLNVQVHVWLERENSTVHGTTYQILLERFKEEKLNPLGKVPPYKV
;
A
#
# COMPACT_ATOMS: atom_id res chain seq x y z
N MET A 1 19.54 8.05 5.93
CA MET A 1 19.70 6.61 5.61
C MET A 1 18.74 6.23 4.49
N LYS A 2 19.19 5.50 3.45
CA LYS A 2 18.32 5.05 2.34
C LYS A 2 17.69 3.69 2.69
N GLN A 3 16.36 3.62 2.68
CA GLN A 3 15.62 2.44 3.17
C GLN A 3 15.38 1.34 2.12
N VAL A 4 15.21 1.71 0.84
CA VAL A 4 14.75 0.77 -0.20
C VAL A 4 15.81 0.56 -1.29
N VAL A 5 16.29 1.66 -1.89
CA VAL A 5 17.30 1.64 -2.96
C VAL A 5 18.47 2.52 -2.54
N ILE A 6 19.68 1.97 -2.56
CA ILE A 6 20.93 2.69 -2.26
C ILE A 6 21.32 3.54 -3.48
N LYS A 7 21.33 2.94 -4.67
CA LYS A 7 21.69 3.63 -5.92
C LYS A 7 20.63 3.40 -6.98
N ARG A 8 20.05 4.50 -7.49
CA ARG A 8 19.01 4.43 -8.51
C ARG A 8 19.61 4.64 -9.90
N THR A 9 19.30 3.73 -10.81
CA THR A 9 19.65 3.79 -12.23
C THR A 9 18.40 3.78 -13.10
N LEU A 10 18.54 4.09 -14.41
CA LEU A 10 17.42 4.13 -15.35
C LEU A 10 16.81 2.74 -15.57
N LYS A 11 17.66 1.72 -15.69
CA LYS A 11 17.24 0.31 -15.77
C LYS A 11 17.07 -0.24 -14.35
N VAL A 12 15.95 -0.92 -14.10
CA VAL A 12 15.61 -1.42 -12.75
C VAL A 12 16.60 -2.49 -12.29
N SER A 13 17.06 -3.37 -13.19
CA SER A 13 18.02 -4.44 -12.87
C SER A 13 19.37 -3.93 -12.39
N ASP A 14 19.74 -2.71 -12.78
CA ASP A 14 21.06 -2.15 -12.51
C ASP A 14 21.00 -1.22 -11.28
N SER A 15 19.88 -1.21 -10.56
CA SER A 15 19.71 -0.43 -9.34
C SER A 15 20.18 -1.25 -8.15
N GLU A 16 20.85 -0.60 -7.22
CA GLU A 16 21.38 -1.23 -6.01
C GLU A 16 20.35 -1.14 -4.89
N TRP A 17 19.89 -2.29 -4.41
CA TRP A 17 18.94 -2.39 -3.31
C TRP A 17 19.64 -2.22 -1.96
N ASN A 18 18.88 -1.78 -0.96
CA ASN A 18 19.32 -1.91 0.42
C ASN A 18 19.35 -3.41 0.77
N SER A 19 20.43 -3.91 1.36
CA SER A 19 20.60 -5.34 1.69
C SER A 19 19.48 -5.88 2.58
N GLN A 20 19.08 -5.15 3.62
CA GLN A 20 17.96 -5.54 4.48
C GLN A 20 16.64 -5.56 3.70
N PHE A 21 16.43 -4.63 2.77
CA PHE A 21 15.23 -4.64 1.94
C PHE A 21 15.25 -5.81 0.94
N GLU A 22 16.42 -6.15 0.41
CA GLU A 22 16.64 -7.30 -0.46
C GLU A 22 16.34 -8.63 0.22
N ASP A 23 16.86 -8.82 1.42
CA ASP A 23 16.57 -10.00 2.23
C ASP A 23 15.08 -10.08 2.58
N PHE A 24 14.46 -8.94 2.90
CA PHE A 24 13.04 -8.86 3.20
C PHE A 24 12.17 -9.33 2.02
N PHE A 25 12.34 -8.78 0.81
CA PHE A 25 11.47 -9.16 -0.30
C PHE A 25 11.71 -10.58 -0.81
N LYS A 26 12.93 -11.11 -0.63
CA LYS A 26 13.24 -12.53 -0.89
C LYS A 26 12.54 -13.44 0.12
N CYS A 27 12.57 -13.10 1.40
CA CYS A 27 11.89 -13.85 2.47
C CYS A 27 10.38 -13.94 2.22
N PHE A 28 9.74 -12.81 1.90
CA PHE A 28 8.30 -12.74 1.63
C PHE A 28 7.89 -13.10 0.20
N VAL A 29 8.85 -13.50 -0.65
CA VAL A 29 8.61 -13.96 -2.03
C VAL A 29 7.77 -12.97 -2.85
N PHE A 30 8.14 -11.68 -2.81
CA PHE A 30 7.54 -10.67 -3.68
C PHE A 30 8.59 -9.94 -4.51
N ILE A 31 8.19 -9.48 -5.70
CA ILE A 31 9.10 -8.82 -6.65
C ILE A 31 8.84 -7.31 -6.62
N PRO A 32 9.74 -6.49 -6.03
CA PRO A 32 9.57 -5.05 -6.02
C PRO A 32 9.76 -4.48 -7.43
N ARG A 33 8.81 -3.64 -7.87
CA ARG A 33 8.89 -2.93 -9.15
C ARG A 33 9.12 -1.44 -8.93
N LEU A 34 10.28 -0.94 -9.35
CA LEU A 34 10.60 0.49 -9.25
C LEU A 34 9.91 1.27 -10.37
N CYS A 35 9.28 2.39 -10.00
CA CYS A 35 8.77 3.36 -10.97
C CYS A 35 9.92 3.99 -11.76
N ARG A 36 9.68 4.31 -13.04
CA ARG A 36 10.64 5.09 -13.82
C ARG A 36 10.82 6.48 -13.20
N PRO A 37 12.07 6.97 -13.02
CA PRO A 37 12.31 8.34 -12.60
C PRO A 37 11.60 9.34 -13.52
N TYR A 38 11.20 10.49 -12.96
CA TYR A 38 10.54 11.59 -13.69
C TYR A 38 9.23 11.23 -14.41
N ARG A 39 8.61 10.09 -14.08
CA ARG A 39 7.31 9.67 -14.62
C ARG A 39 6.22 9.67 -13.55
N PRO A 40 5.65 10.84 -13.19
CA PRO A 40 4.71 10.95 -12.08
C PRO A 40 3.40 10.17 -12.31
N GLN A 41 3.04 9.88 -13.56
CA GLN A 41 1.82 9.15 -13.93
C GLN A 41 1.83 7.69 -13.44
N THR A 42 3.01 7.08 -13.22
CA THR A 42 3.11 5.68 -12.78
C THR A 42 2.59 5.46 -11.34
N LYS A 43 2.42 6.55 -10.58
CA LYS A 43 1.89 6.52 -9.20
C LYS A 43 0.48 7.13 -9.10
N SER A 44 -0.23 7.34 -10.22
CA SER A 44 -1.55 8.00 -10.23
C SER A 44 -2.56 7.29 -9.31
N LYS A 45 -2.64 5.96 -9.37
CA LYS A 45 -3.57 5.17 -8.52
C LYS A 45 -3.36 5.42 -7.03
N ILE A 46 -2.11 5.37 -6.54
CA ILE A 46 -1.83 5.59 -5.12
C ILE A 46 -2.02 7.05 -4.72
N LYS A 47 -1.63 7.99 -5.58
CA LYS A 47 -1.82 9.43 -5.33
C LYS A 47 -3.30 9.79 -5.22
N ASN A 48 -4.14 9.23 -6.09
CA ASN A 48 -5.58 9.45 -6.05
C ASN A 48 -6.21 8.88 -4.77
N LYS A 49 -5.76 7.70 -4.29
CA LYS A 49 -6.21 7.13 -3.01
C LYS A 49 -5.88 8.04 -1.83
N VAL A 50 -4.67 8.59 -1.76
CA VAL A 50 -4.32 9.54 -0.69
C VAL A 50 -5.20 10.79 -0.72
N GLY A 51 -5.48 11.32 -1.91
CA GLY A 51 -6.41 12.44 -2.07
C GLY A 51 -7.84 12.08 -1.65
N TYR A 52 -8.29 10.86 -1.95
CA TYR A 52 -9.59 10.35 -1.54
C TYR A 52 -9.71 10.27 -0.01
N VAL A 53 -8.74 9.66 0.69
CA VAL A 53 -8.72 9.62 2.16
C VAL A 53 -8.76 11.04 2.75
N LYS A 54 -7.99 11.98 2.20
CA LYS A 54 -8.01 13.37 2.68
C LYS A 54 -9.37 14.05 2.54
N ARG A 55 -10.08 13.82 1.43
CA ARG A 55 -11.36 14.46 1.14
C ARG A 55 -12.55 13.77 1.80
N ASP A 56 -12.54 12.45 1.88
CA ASP A 56 -13.69 11.67 2.33
C ASP A 56 -13.58 11.32 3.82
N PHE A 57 -12.37 10.95 4.27
CA PHE A 57 -12.14 10.66 5.67
C PHE A 57 -11.82 11.93 6.46
N PHE A 58 -10.76 12.68 6.14
CA PHE A 58 -10.31 13.76 7.03
C PHE A 58 -11.15 15.04 6.97
N LEU A 59 -11.75 15.37 5.82
CA LEU A 59 -12.43 16.65 5.64
C LEU A 59 -13.63 16.78 6.60
N GLY A 60 -13.60 17.81 7.44
CA GLY A 60 -14.68 18.11 8.40
C GLY A 60 -14.72 17.21 9.63
N ARG A 61 -13.80 16.24 9.78
CA ARG A 61 -13.72 15.42 11.00
C ARG A 61 -12.96 16.13 12.11
N ARG A 62 -13.36 15.82 13.33
CA ARG A 62 -12.67 16.21 14.57
C ARG A 62 -12.40 14.95 15.38
N PHE A 63 -11.23 14.92 16.01
CA PHE A 63 -10.82 13.85 16.90
C PHE A 63 -9.95 14.47 17.99
N THR A 64 -10.04 13.92 19.19
CA THR A 64 -9.35 14.43 20.39
C THR A 64 -8.17 13.57 20.80
N SER A 65 -8.11 12.33 20.34
CA SER A 65 -6.98 11.41 20.55
C SER A 65 -6.70 10.56 19.31
N LEU A 66 -5.52 9.93 19.30
CA LEU A 66 -5.14 8.98 18.26
C LEU A 66 -5.99 7.72 18.30
N GLU A 67 -6.39 7.21 19.49
CA GLU A 67 -7.30 6.07 19.56
C GLU A 67 -8.66 6.41 18.93
N GLY A 68 -9.19 7.59 19.23
CA GLY A 68 -10.45 8.07 18.65
C GLY A 68 -10.37 8.16 17.12
N LEU A 69 -9.23 8.63 16.59
CA LEU A 69 -8.99 8.63 15.15
C LEU A 69 -8.94 7.22 14.56
N ASN A 70 -8.25 6.29 15.21
CA ASN A 70 -8.15 4.91 14.74
C ASN A 70 -9.53 4.23 14.68
N VAL A 71 -10.36 4.39 15.70
CA VAL A 71 -11.75 3.87 15.69
C VAL A 71 -12.53 4.46 14.53
N GLN A 72 -12.45 5.78 14.31
CA GLN A 72 -13.12 6.43 13.18
C GLN A 72 -12.63 5.91 11.82
N VAL A 73 -11.32 5.67 11.66
CA VAL A 73 -10.74 5.08 10.45
C VAL A 73 -11.31 3.69 10.21
N HIS A 74 -11.41 2.84 11.24
CA HIS A 74 -11.95 1.50 11.10
C HIS A 74 -13.39 1.50 10.61
N VAL A 75 -14.26 2.29 11.25
CA VAL A 75 -15.67 2.43 10.84
C VAL A 75 -15.77 2.95 9.39
N TRP A 76 -14.93 3.92 9.03
CA TRP A 76 -14.87 4.44 7.67
C TRP A 76 -14.43 3.37 6.66
N LEU A 77 -13.41 2.57 6.98
CA LEU A 77 -12.93 1.49 6.12
C LEU A 77 -14.00 0.39 5.93
N GLU A 78 -14.75 0.04 6.97
CA GLU A 78 -15.84 -0.93 6.87
C GLU A 78 -16.91 -0.47 5.87
N ARG A 79 -17.29 0.81 5.94
CA ARG A 79 -18.21 1.42 4.97
C ARG A 79 -17.64 1.35 3.55
N GLU A 80 -16.44 1.89 3.33
CA GLU A 80 -15.85 1.99 1.99
C GLU A 80 -15.53 0.64 1.35
N ASN A 81 -15.18 -0.37 2.15
CA ASN A 81 -14.90 -1.69 1.62
C ASN A 81 -16.18 -2.49 1.30
N SER A 82 -17.32 -2.09 1.87
CA SER A 82 -18.63 -2.74 1.67
C SER A 82 -19.50 -2.08 0.61
N THR A 83 -19.09 -0.92 0.06
CA THR A 83 -19.83 -0.22 -0.99
C THR A 83 -19.41 -0.66 -2.40
N VAL A 84 -20.32 -0.49 -3.37
CA VAL A 84 -20.00 -0.74 -4.78
C VAL A 84 -19.04 0.33 -5.28
N HIS A 85 -17.85 -0.09 -5.70
CA HIS A 85 -16.81 0.84 -6.13
C HIS A 85 -17.02 1.30 -7.57
N GLY A 86 -17.02 2.62 -7.79
CA GLY A 86 -17.44 3.24 -9.07
C GLY A 86 -16.60 2.90 -10.31
N THR A 87 -15.38 2.38 -10.16
CA THR A 87 -14.56 1.94 -11.31
C THR A 87 -14.71 0.45 -11.61
N THR A 88 -15.02 -0.35 -10.61
CA THR A 88 -14.99 -1.81 -10.70
C THR A 88 -16.40 -2.41 -10.70
N TYR A 89 -17.41 -1.60 -10.35
CA TYR A 89 -18.82 -1.98 -10.26
C TYR A 89 -19.07 -3.22 -9.40
N GLN A 90 -18.19 -3.42 -8.42
CA GLN A 90 -18.14 -4.55 -7.52
C GLN A 90 -17.88 -4.04 -6.11
N ILE A 91 -18.34 -4.80 -5.11
CA ILE A 91 -18.00 -4.58 -3.71
C ILE A 91 -16.54 -5.00 -3.51
N LEU A 92 -15.73 -4.12 -2.90
CA LEU A 92 -14.29 -4.36 -2.72
C LEU A 92 -14.01 -5.58 -1.84
N LEU A 93 -14.77 -5.79 -0.77
CA LEU A 93 -14.65 -6.97 0.10
C LEU A 93 -14.88 -8.27 -0.66
N GLU A 94 -15.92 -8.34 -1.49
CA GLU A 94 -16.21 -9.56 -2.24
C GLU A 94 -15.12 -9.86 -3.25
N ARG A 95 -14.69 -8.83 -4.00
CA ARG A 95 -13.57 -8.97 -4.93
C ARG A 95 -12.27 -9.37 -4.23
N PHE A 96 -12.01 -8.84 -3.03
CA PHE A 96 -10.81 -9.17 -2.27
C PHE A 96 -10.76 -10.65 -1.87
N LYS A 97 -11.92 -11.28 -1.59
CA LYS A 97 -12.00 -12.73 -1.29
C LYS A 97 -11.61 -13.61 -2.48
N GLU A 98 -11.80 -13.12 -3.70
CA GLU A 98 -11.40 -13.82 -4.94
C GLU A 98 -9.87 -13.75 -5.17
N GLU A 99 -9.17 -12.82 -4.51
CA GLU A 99 -7.72 -12.70 -4.62
C GLU A 99 -7.04 -13.90 -3.94
N LYS A 100 -6.29 -14.68 -4.72
CA LYS A 100 -5.48 -15.81 -4.22
C LYS A 100 -4.19 -15.32 -3.59
N LEU A 101 -4.29 -14.51 -2.54
CA LEU A 101 -3.13 -13.93 -1.85
C LEU A 101 -2.39 -14.98 -1.02
N ASN A 102 -1.07 -14.81 -0.91
CA ASN A 102 -0.25 -15.62 -0.02
C ASN A 102 -0.46 -15.17 1.44
N PRO A 103 -0.94 -16.04 2.33
CA PRO A 103 -1.14 -15.68 3.74
C PRO A 103 0.21 -15.47 4.44
N LEU A 104 0.31 -14.42 5.25
CA LEU A 104 1.55 -14.04 5.94
C LEU A 104 2.10 -15.13 6.86
N GLY A 105 1.23 -15.94 7.49
CA GLY A 105 1.64 -17.01 8.41
C GLY A 105 2.40 -18.18 7.77
N LYS A 106 2.52 -18.22 6.44
CA LYS A 106 3.33 -19.23 5.73
C LYS A 106 4.80 -18.83 5.56
N VAL A 107 5.13 -17.58 5.86
CA VAL A 107 6.50 -17.06 5.77
C VAL A 107 7.09 -17.02 7.18
N PRO A 108 8.31 -17.55 7.40
CA PRO A 108 8.97 -17.43 8.70
C PRO A 108 9.12 -15.96 9.09
N PRO A 109 9.02 -15.61 10.39
CA PRO A 109 9.17 -14.23 10.83
C PRO A 109 10.53 -13.68 10.39
N TYR A 110 10.50 -12.54 9.71
CA TYR A 110 11.71 -11.86 9.29
C TYR A 110 12.47 -11.36 10.53
N LYS A 111 13.64 -11.94 10.77
CA LYS A 111 14.53 -11.53 11.86
C LYS A 111 15.42 -10.40 11.35
N VAL A 112 15.31 -9.23 11.98
CA VAL A 112 16.12 -8.03 11.71
C VAL A 112 17.44 -8.13 12.46
#